data_AF-S0NVA8-F1
#
_entry.id   AF-S0NVA8-F1
#
_cell.length_a   1.000
_cell.length_b   1.000
_cell.length_c   1.000
_cell.angle_alpha   90.00
_cell.angle_beta   90.00
_cell.angle_gamma   90.00
#
_symmetry.space_group_name_H-M   'P 1'
#
loop_
_entity.id
_entity.type
_entity.pdbx_description
1 polymer ?
#
loop_
_entity_poly.entity_id
_entity_poly.type
_entity_poly.pdbx_seq_one_letter_code
_entity_poly.pdbx_strand_id
1 'polypeptide(L)'
;MKGFNRFDNIVSSVVDVMLGFLVLVILVVMGEAIYHIITAVIPLHSLSDLYTLIEEVATLFILLEIILMLLRYVRDGHHIPVRYLILISITAISRELLLAHGGGLETLFLALAILILVIVLFVLEKVKAFHNKDADEHKEM
;
A
#
# COMPACT_ATOMS: atom_id res chain seq x y z
N MET A 1 8.57 -23.40 -30.55
CA MET A 1 8.42 -22.79 -29.21
C MET A 1 6.93 -22.51 -28.87
N LYS A 2 6.07 -23.54 -28.78
CA LYS A 2 4.62 -23.40 -28.43
C LYS A 2 4.30 -23.71 -26.96
N GLY A 3 5.28 -24.21 -26.18
CA GLY A 3 5.09 -24.61 -24.79
C GLY A 3 5.09 -23.44 -23.79
N PHE A 4 5.85 -22.38 -24.06
CA PHE A 4 6.08 -21.28 -23.10
C PHE A 4 4.79 -20.50 -22.77
N ASN A 5 4.01 -20.10 -23.78
CA ASN A 5 2.74 -19.39 -23.58
C ASN A 5 1.67 -20.19 -22.82
N ARG A 6 1.74 -21.53 -22.81
CA ARG A 6 0.81 -22.36 -22.01
C ARG A 6 1.15 -22.28 -20.53
N PHE A 7 2.44 -22.29 -20.19
CA PHE A 7 2.90 -22.13 -18.81
C PHE A 7 2.58 -20.74 -18.27
N ASP A 8 2.84 -19.68 -19.03
CA ASP A 8 2.56 -18.31 -18.60
C ASP A 8 1.08 -18.08 -18.29
N ASN A 9 0.19 -18.59 -19.14
CA ASN A 9 -1.26 -18.45 -18.94
C ASN A 9 -1.79 -19.28 -17.76
N ILE A 10 -1.22 -20.47 -17.51
CA ILE A 10 -1.61 -21.31 -16.35
C ILE A 10 -1.12 -20.66 -15.05
N VAL A 11 0.12 -20.16 -15.03
CA VAL A 11 0.69 -19.48 -13.86
C VAL A 11 -0.10 -18.20 -13.55
N SER A 12 -0.38 -17.37 -14.55
CA SER A 12 -1.20 -16.15 -14.40
C SER A 12 -2.59 -16.46 -13.84
N SER A 13 -3.28 -17.47 -14.41
CA SER A 13 -4.60 -17.85 -13.93
C SER A 13 -4.60 -18.39 -12.49
N VAL A 14 -3.55 -19.10 -12.08
CA VAL A 14 -3.41 -19.58 -10.69
C VAL A 14 -3.15 -18.42 -9.75
N VAL A 15 -2.29 -17.47 -10.14
CA VAL A 15 -2.01 -16.25 -9.37
C VAL A 15 -3.27 -15.42 -9.19
N ASP A 16 -4.08 -15.22 -10.22
CA ASP A 16 -5.34 -14.47 -10.14
C ASP A 16 -6.35 -15.12 -9.18
N VAL A 17 -6.46 -16.46 -9.20
CA VAL A 17 -7.34 -17.20 -8.27
C VAL A 17 -6.84 -17.10 -6.83
N MET A 18 -5.54 -17.25 -6.61
CA MET A 18 -4.92 -17.08 -5.28
C MET A 18 -5.12 -15.66 -4.77
N LEU A 19 -4.97 -14.66 -5.64
CA LEU A 19 -5.13 -13.26 -5.32
C LEU A 19 -6.59 -12.91 -4.98
N GLY A 20 -7.55 -13.42 -5.76
CA GLY A 20 -8.98 -13.26 -5.46
C GLY A 20 -9.36 -13.88 -4.11
N PHE A 21 -8.84 -15.07 -3.82
CA PHE A 21 -9.01 -15.71 -2.52
C PHE A 21 -8.38 -14.89 -1.38
N LEU A 22 -7.18 -14.36 -1.58
CA LEU A 22 -6.51 -13.52 -0.60
C LEU A 22 -7.29 -12.24 -0.31
N VAL A 23 -7.78 -11.53 -1.34
CA VAL A 23 -8.62 -10.35 -1.18
C VAL A 23 -9.89 -10.68 -0.40
N LEU A 24 -10.54 -11.82 -0.69
CA LEU A 24 -11.72 -12.26 0.05
C LEU A 24 -11.43 -12.46 1.55
N VAL A 25 -10.33 -13.14 1.89
CA VAL A 25 -9.91 -13.34 3.28
C VAL A 25 -9.67 -12.00 3.97
N ILE A 26 -8.96 -11.07 3.33
CA ILE A 26 -8.68 -9.76 3.92
C ILE A 26 -9.97 -8.97 4.14
N LEU A 27 -10.95 -9.02 3.22
CA LEU A 27 -12.24 -8.36 3.40
C LEU A 27 -13.01 -8.90 4.61
N VAL A 28 -12.96 -10.21 4.86
CA VAL A 28 -13.58 -10.83 6.05
C VAL A 28 -12.91 -10.32 7.33
N VAL A 29 -11.58 -10.38 7.39
CA VAL A 29 -10.80 -9.92 8.55
C VAL A 29 -11.00 -8.41 8.79
N MET A 30 -11.10 -7.62 7.72
CA MET A 30 -11.36 -6.18 7.81
C MET A 30 -12.76 -5.90 8.38
N GLY A 31 -13.76 -6.69 8.00
CA GLY A 31 -15.10 -6.61 8.59
C GLY A 31 -15.10 -6.91 10.09
N GLU A 32 -14.29 -7.89 10.52
CA GLU A 32 -14.13 -8.22 11.93
C GLU A 32 -13.46 -7.08 12.72
N ALA A 33 -12.35 -6.53 12.22
CA ALA A 33 -11.67 -5.39 12.83
C ALA A 33 -12.62 -4.18 12.99
N ILE A 34 -13.41 -3.87 11.96
CA ILE A 34 -14.42 -2.80 12.03
C ILE A 34 -15.46 -3.09 13.13
N TYR A 35 -15.92 -4.33 13.26
CA TYR A 35 -16.85 -4.73 14.32
C TYR A 35 -16.25 -4.56 15.72
N HIS A 36 -15.00 -4.99 15.93
CA HIS A 36 -14.29 -4.81 17.20
C HIS A 36 -14.12 -3.33 17.55
N ILE A 37 -13.78 -2.47 16.58
CA ILE A 37 -13.71 -1.01 16.80
C ILE A 37 -15.07 -0.47 17.26
N ILE A 38 -16.16 -0.79 16.55
CA ILE A 38 -17.50 -0.27 16.87
C ILE A 38 -17.94 -0.71 18.27
N THR A 39 -17.70 -1.97 18.64
CA THR A 39 -18.08 -2.50 19.95
C THR A 39 -17.22 -1.93 21.08
N ALA A 40 -15.94 -1.69 20.86
CA ALA A 40 -15.02 -1.08 21.82
C ALA A 40 -15.26 0.43 22.02
N VAL A 41 -15.82 1.14 21.02
CA VAL A 41 -16.15 2.58 21.12
C VAL A 41 -17.40 2.83 21.98
N ILE A 42 -18.31 1.88 22.14
CA ILE A 42 -19.60 2.10 22.82
C ILE A 42 -19.46 2.25 24.35
N PRO A 43 -18.64 1.45 25.07
CA PRO A 43 -18.41 1.61 26.50
C PRO A 43 -17.14 2.43 26.80
N LEU A 44 -17.09 3.70 26.44
CA LEU A 44 -15.94 4.58 26.79
C LEU A 44 -15.94 4.88 28.30
N HIS A 45 -15.24 4.07 29.10
CA HIS A 45 -15.07 4.35 30.53
C HIS A 45 -13.65 4.10 31.08
N SER A 46 -12.71 3.50 30.32
CA SER A 46 -11.36 3.23 30.82
C SER A 46 -10.23 3.49 29.80
N LEU A 47 -9.00 3.76 30.30
CA LEU A 47 -7.82 3.96 29.44
C LEU A 47 -7.38 2.67 28.73
N SER A 48 -7.78 1.49 29.22
CA SER A 48 -7.52 0.21 28.54
C SER A 48 -8.31 0.08 27.23
N ASP A 49 -9.51 0.67 27.20
CA ASP A 49 -10.33 0.70 25.99
C ASP A 49 -9.68 1.57 24.91
N LEU A 50 -9.00 2.66 25.29
CA LEU A 50 -8.28 3.52 24.35
C LEU A 50 -7.10 2.79 23.68
N TYR A 51 -6.31 2.02 24.42
CA TYR A 51 -5.21 1.23 23.84
C TYR A 51 -5.74 0.16 22.86
N THR A 52 -6.81 -0.52 23.26
CA THR A 52 -7.48 -1.53 22.42
C THR A 52 -8.02 -0.90 21.13
N LEU A 53 -8.60 0.31 21.21
CA LEU A 53 -9.07 1.04 20.05
C LEU A 53 -7.94 1.44 19.10
N ILE A 54 -6.81 1.93 19.64
CA ILE A 54 -5.65 2.29 18.82
C ILE A 54 -5.09 1.05 18.12
N GLU A 55 -5.03 -0.09 18.79
CA GLU A 55 -4.59 -1.37 18.22
C GLU A 55 -5.48 -1.85 17.07
N GLU A 56 -6.80 -1.80 17.26
CA GLU A 56 -7.76 -2.19 16.21
C GLU A 56 -7.74 -1.24 15.01
N VAL A 57 -7.63 0.07 15.24
CA VAL A 57 -7.47 1.07 14.17
C VAL A 57 -6.16 0.85 13.41
N ALA A 58 -5.08 0.53 14.14
CA ALA A 58 -3.80 0.19 13.54
C ALA A 58 -3.93 -1.04 12.64
N THR A 59 -4.63 -2.08 13.08
CA THR A 59 -4.89 -3.32 12.33
C THR A 59 -5.71 -3.04 11.07
N LEU A 60 -6.77 -2.24 11.15
CA LEU A 60 -7.56 -1.81 9.99
C LEU A 60 -6.68 -1.14 8.93
N PHE A 61 -5.78 -0.24 9.36
CA PHE A 61 -4.89 0.47 8.43
C PHE A 61 -3.96 -0.50 7.67
N ILE A 62 -3.43 -1.53 8.32
CA ILE A 62 -2.61 -2.57 7.65
C ILE A 62 -3.46 -3.33 6.62
N LEU A 63 -4.68 -3.72 6.99
CA LEU A 63 -5.57 -4.46 6.09
C LEU A 63 -5.95 -3.63 4.85
N LEU A 64 -6.20 -2.32 5.04
CA LEU A 64 -6.45 -1.39 3.94
C LEU A 64 -5.22 -1.24 3.04
N GLU A 65 -4.02 -1.13 3.61
CA GLU A 65 -2.77 -1.03 2.86
C GLU A 65 -2.51 -2.28 2.00
N ILE A 66 -2.73 -3.47 2.55
CA ILE A 66 -2.62 -4.72 1.80
C ILE A 66 -3.66 -4.77 0.67
N ILE A 67 -4.92 -4.41 0.92
CA ILE A 67 -5.95 -4.33 -0.13
C ILE A 67 -5.54 -3.37 -1.24
N LEU A 68 -5.04 -2.17 -0.90
CA LEU A 68 -4.59 -1.18 -1.88
C LEU A 68 -3.45 -1.73 -2.75
N MET A 69 -2.50 -2.47 -2.14
CA MET A 69 -1.42 -3.12 -2.87
C MET A 69 -1.93 -4.19 -3.84
N LEU A 70 -2.87 -5.04 -3.41
CA LEU A 70 -3.45 -6.08 -4.26
C LEU A 70 -4.28 -5.49 -5.40
N LEU A 71 -5.12 -4.47 -5.13
CA LEU A 71 -5.88 -3.78 -6.16
C LEU A 71 -4.97 -3.11 -7.21
N ARG A 72 -3.84 -2.55 -6.77
CA ARG A 72 -2.81 -1.99 -7.67
C ARG A 72 -2.21 -3.06 -8.57
N TYR A 73 -1.87 -4.21 -7.99
CA TYR A 73 -1.27 -5.34 -8.70
C TYR A 73 -2.18 -5.86 -9.82
N VAL A 74 -3.48 -6.01 -9.55
CA VAL A 74 -4.47 -6.41 -10.57
C VAL A 74 -4.57 -5.36 -11.68
N ARG A 75 -4.64 -4.08 -11.31
CA ARG A 75 -4.89 -2.99 -12.26
C ARG A 75 -3.75 -2.72 -13.24
N ASP A 76 -2.51 -2.87 -12.80
CA ASP A 76 -1.33 -2.57 -13.63
C ASP A 76 -0.80 -3.81 -14.39
N GLY A 77 -1.60 -4.88 -14.48
CA GLY A 77 -1.31 -6.03 -15.35
C GLY A 77 0.00 -6.76 -14.98
N HIS A 78 0.17 -7.10 -13.71
CA HIS A 78 1.33 -7.81 -13.15
C HIS A 78 2.65 -7.02 -13.07
N HIS A 79 2.68 -5.75 -13.49
CA HIS A 79 3.83 -4.87 -13.29
C HIS A 79 3.47 -3.84 -12.23
N ILE A 80 4.30 -3.69 -11.19
CA ILE A 80 4.11 -2.64 -10.19
C ILE A 80 5.05 -1.48 -10.54
N PRO A 81 4.55 -0.35 -11.06
CA PRO A 81 5.36 0.84 -11.26
C PRO A 81 6.00 1.30 -9.96
N VAL A 82 7.29 1.64 -10.01
CA VAL A 82 8.10 2.08 -8.86
C VAL A 82 7.45 3.25 -8.08
N ARG A 83 6.68 4.10 -8.77
CA ARG A 83 5.91 5.20 -8.13
C ARG A 83 4.95 4.70 -7.05
N TYR A 84 4.32 3.54 -7.26
CA TYR A 84 3.36 3.00 -6.31
C TYR A 84 4.01 2.38 -5.09
N LEU A 85 5.17 1.74 -5.27
CA LEU A 85 5.99 1.29 -4.13
C LEU A 85 6.37 2.46 -3.24
N ILE A 86 6.78 3.60 -3.81
CA ILE A 86 7.12 4.78 -3.02
C ILE A 86 5.91 5.37 -2.29
N LEU A 87 4.75 5.44 -2.96
CA LEU A 87 3.51 5.90 -2.32
C LEU A 87 3.09 4.99 -1.16
N ILE A 88 3.22 3.67 -1.31
CA ILE A 88 2.98 2.70 -0.24
C ILE A 88 3.95 2.94 0.92
N SER A 89 5.25 3.10 0.65
CA SER A 89 6.23 3.41 1.70
C SER A 89 5.94 4.72 2.43
N ILE A 90 5.47 5.75 1.72
CA ILE A 90 5.04 7.02 2.34
C ILE A 90 3.86 6.77 3.27
N THR A 91 2.85 6.00 2.83
CA THR A 91 1.68 5.68 3.65
C THR A 91 2.04 4.85 4.88
N ALA A 92 2.94 3.87 4.76
CA ALA A 92 3.45 3.06 5.87
C ALA A 92 4.16 3.90 6.94
N ILE A 93 5.10 4.76 6.53
CA ILE A 93 5.83 5.63 7.47
C ILE A 93 4.89 6.67 8.09
N SER A 94 3.94 7.20 7.31
CA SER A 94 2.94 8.13 7.82
C SER A 94 2.05 7.49 8.89
N ARG A 95 1.71 6.22 8.75
CA ARG A 95 0.96 5.46 9.76
C ARG A 95 1.77 5.24 11.02
N GLU A 96 3.03 4.82 10.88
CA GLU A 96 3.94 4.64 12.02
C GLU A 96 4.11 5.96 12.78
N LEU A 97 4.19 7.09 12.06
CA LEU A 97 4.21 8.43 12.65
C LEU A 97 2.95 8.74 13.48
N LEU A 98 1.75 8.34 13.02
CA LEU A 98 0.50 8.52 13.76
C LEU A 98 0.39 7.62 14.99
N LEU A 99 1.01 6.44 14.95
CA LEU A 99 0.98 5.45 16.03
C LEU A 99 2.13 5.64 17.04
N ALA A 100 3.13 6.46 16.73
CA ALA A 100 4.27 6.71 17.60
C ALA A 100 3.85 7.49 18.86
N HIS A 101 3.83 6.80 20.00
CA HIS A 101 3.56 7.39 21.31
C HIS A 101 4.85 7.40 22.17
N GLY A 102 5.71 8.42 22.00
CA GLY A 102 6.70 8.77 23.04
C GLY A 102 8.14 9.10 22.60
N GLY A 103 8.55 8.82 21.36
CA GLY A 103 9.93 9.02 20.90
C GLY A 103 10.12 10.21 19.97
N GLY A 104 10.37 11.42 20.49
CA GLY A 104 10.53 12.62 19.63
C GLY A 104 11.63 12.53 18.57
N LEU A 105 12.72 11.79 18.84
CA LEU A 105 13.79 11.55 17.85
C LEU A 105 13.36 10.56 16.75
N GLU A 106 12.61 9.54 17.09
CA GLU A 106 12.09 8.55 16.14
C GLU A 106 11.10 9.23 15.18
N THR A 107 10.19 10.04 15.71
CA THR A 107 9.29 10.90 14.93
C THR A 107 10.06 11.81 13.95
N LEU A 108 11.21 12.36 14.37
CA LEU A 108 12.04 13.20 13.51
C LEU A 108 12.65 12.41 12.34
N PHE A 109 13.15 11.19 12.59
CA PHE A 109 13.69 10.34 11.53
C PHE A 109 12.60 9.84 10.57
N LEU A 110 11.42 9.49 11.07
CA LEU A 110 10.26 9.11 10.25
C LEU A 110 9.81 10.27 9.35
N ALA A 111 9.73 11.49 9.90
CA ALA A 111 9.42 12.69 9.11
C ALA A 111 10.48 12.98 8.04
N LEU A 112 11.77 12.81 8.38
CA LEU A 112 12.86 12.95 7.42
C LEU A 112 12.79 11.89 6.31
N ALA A 113 12.43 10.65 6.63
CA ALA A 113 12.26 9.58 5.65
C ALA A 113 11.14 9.89 4.65
N ILE A 114 9.99 10.43 5.12
CA ILE A 114 8.91 10.89 4.24
C ILE A 114 9.42 12.00 3.30
N LEU A 115 10.18 12.96 3.83
CA LEU A 115 10.74 14.05 3.02
C LEU A 115 11.66 13.51 1.91
N ILE A 116 12.52 12.53 2.22
CA ILE A 116 13.39 11.87 1.25
C ILE A 116 12.55 11.16 0.17
N LEU A 117 11.51 10.41 0.55
CA LEU A 117 10.65 9.68 -0.41
C LEU A 117 9.91 10.63 -1.35
N VAL A 118 9.46 11.79 -0.85
CA VAL A 118 8.83 12.83 -1.69
C VAL A 118 9.84 13.39 -2.69
N ILE A 119 11.09 13.62 -2.29
CA ILE A 119 12.16 14.04 -3.20
C ILE A 119 12.41 12.97 -4.28
N VAL A 120 12.46 11.68 -3.89
CA VAL A 120 12.63 10.57 -4.85
C VAL A 120 11.46 10.55 -5.85
N LEU A 121 10.23 10.75 -5.41
CA LEU A 121 9.08 10.86 -6.32
C LEU A 121 9.24 12.01 -7.31
N PHE A 122 9.65 13.18 -6.83
CA PHE A 122 9.86 14.34 -7.68
C PHE A 122 10.94 14.09 -8.74
N VAL A 123 12.07 13.49 -8.36
CA VAL A 123 13.14 13.12 -9.29
C VAL A 123 12.64 12.10 -10.31
N LEU A 124 11.93 11.06 -9.89
CA LEU A 124 11.38 10.06 -10.82
C LEU A 124 10.37 10.65 -11.80
N GLU A 125 9.54 11.58 -11.37
CA GLU A 125 8.59 12.27 -12.24
C GLU A 125 9.31 13.15 -13.26
N LYS A 126 10.38 13.85 -12.85
CA LYS A 126 11.23 14.63 -13.76
C LYS A 126 12.01 13.74 -14.74
N VAL A 127 12.58 12.63 -14.28
CA VAL A 127 13.31 11.68 -15.14
C VAL A 127 12.38 11.03 -16.17
N LYS A 128 11.17 10.63 -15.77
CA LYS A 128 10.17 10.12 -16.73
C LYS A 128 9.70 11.18 -17.71
N ALA A 129 9.53 12.42 -17.25
CA ALA A 129 9.16 13.54 -18.13
C ALA A 129 10.26 13.85 -19.17
N PHE A 130 11.53 13.60 -18.84
CA PHE A 130 12.63 13.69 -19.80
C PHE A 130 12.57 12.57 -20.85
N HIS A 131 12.32 11.33 -20.44
CA HIS A 131 12.26 10.19 -21.38
C HIS A 131 11.04 10.22 -22.31
N ASN A 132 9.93 10.86 -21.89
CA ASN A 132 8.77 11.05 -22.77
C ASN A 132 8.99 12.12 -23.84
N LYS A 133 10.06 12.93 -23.74
CA LYS A 133 10.34 14.01 -24.70
C LYS A 133 11.08 13.52 -25.95
N ASP A 134 11.73 12.36 -25.87
CA ASP A 134 12.51 11.77 -26.98
C ASP A 134 11.64 10.96 -27.96
N ALA A 135 10.38 10.66 -27.59
CA ALA A 135 9.45 9.87 -28.42
C ALA A 135 8.63 10.71 -29.40
N ASP A 136 8.56 12.03 -29.20
CA ASP A 136 7.75 12.92 -30.03
C ASP A 136 8.53 13.49 -31.24
N GLU A 137 9.87 13.55 -31.19
CA GLU A 137 10.69 14.06 -32.33
C GLU A 137 10.82 13.08 -33.50
N HIS A 138 10.51 11.78 -33.31
CA HIS A 138 10.55 10.78 -34.38
C HIS A 138 9.23 10.61 -35.14
N LYS A 139 8.19 11.39 -34.80
CA LYS A 139 6.91 11.40 -35.52
C LYS A 139 6.77 12.55 -36.53
N GLU A 140 7.73 13.47 -36.57
CA GLU A 140 7.74 14.62 -37.48
C GLU A 140 8.85 14.56 -38.56
N MET A 141 9.53 13.41 -38.73
CA MET A 141 10.46 13.17 -39.84
C MET A 141 9.96 12.08 -40.78
#